data_AF-A0A402D1H3-F1
#
_entry.id   AF-A0A402D1H3-F1
#
_cell.length_a   1.000
_cell.length_b   1.000
_cell.length_c   1.000
_cell.angle_alpha   90.00
_cell.angle_beta   90.00
_cell.angle_gamma   90.00
#
_symmetry.space_group_name_H-M   'P 1'
#
loop_
_entity.id
_entity.type
_entity.pdbx_description
1 polymer ?
#
loop_
_entity_poly.entity_id
_entity_poly.type
_entity_poly.pdbx_seq_one_letter_code
_entity_poly.pdbx_strand_id
1 'polypeptide(L)'
;MRNDHHLTSEQLLADLQSPDETIRAKAIHAACPCEAGMELFEKHIDLLAGMKKDPSPLVRTVALHVFQDAFEGICDSFPTSRAETTNEILRTRRQSRFKREEVETTENKPLLENKRRVRRLRNQR
;
A
#
# COMPACT_ATOMS: atom_id res chain seq x y z
N MET A 1 30.34 5.84 2.57
CA MET A 1 30.71 4.43 2.33
C MET A 1 29.40 3.66 2.29
N ARG A 2 28.93 3.28 1.10
CA ARG A 2 27.76 2.40 0.96
C ARG A 2 28.29 0.99 1.12
N ASN A 3 28.01 0.37 2.26
CA ASN A 3 28.36 -1.04 2.46
C ASN A 3 27.28 -1.84 1.73
N ASP A 4 27.57 -2.19 0.47
CA ASP A 4 26.75 -3.10 -0.32
C ASP A 4 26.94 -4.53 0.25
N HIS A 5 26.44 -4.77 1.45
CA HIS A 5 26.25 -6.12 1.95
C HIS A 5 25.03 -6.68 1.24
N HIS A 6 25.24 -7.48 0.19
CA HIS A 6 24.27 -8.49 -0.21
C HIS A 6 24.14 -9.46 0.97
N LEU A 7 23.33 -9.09 1.96
CA LEU A 7 22.97 -9.98 3.05
C LEU A 7 22.19 -11.12 2.41
N THR A 8 22.73 -12.34 2.48
CA THR A 8 21.98 -13.50 2.01
C THR A 8 20.77 -13.70 2.93
N SER A 9 19.68 -14.24 2.40
CA SER A 9 18.45 -14.54 3.18
C SER A 9 18.75 -15.30 4.48
N GLU A 10 19.72 -16.20 4.45
CA GLU A 10 20.16 -16.99 5.60
C GLU A 10 20.87 -16.14 6.67
N GLN A 11 21.70 -15.17 6.27
CA GLN A 11 22.36 -14.25 7.18
C GLN A 11 21.36 -13.32 7.85
N LEU A 12 20.38 -12.81 7.09
CA LEU A 12 19.30 -11.98 7.62
C LEU A 12 18.53 -12.72 8.72
N LEU A 13 18.20 -14.00 8.50
CA LEU A 13 17.51 -14.84 9.47
C LEU A 13 18.34 -15.07 10.73
N ALA A 14 19.64 -15.35 10.57
CA ALA A 14 20.54 -15.54 11.70
C ALA A 14 20.64 -14.27 12.56
N ASP A 15 20.76 -13.10 11.92
CA ASP A 15 20.89 -11.83 12.62
C ASP A 15 19.58 -11.42 13.32
N LEU A 16 18.41 -11.72 12.72
CA LEU A 16 17.10 -11.50 13.34
C LEU A 16 16.87 -12.37 14.60
N GLN A 17 17.55 -13.51 14.71
CA GLN A 17 17.49 -14.38 15.88
C GLN A 17 18.57 -14.08 16.92
N SER A 18 19.44 -13.10 16.66
CA SER A 18 20.52 -12.73 17.57
C SER A 18 19.97 -12.27 18.92
N PRO A 19 20.60 -12.64 20.05
CA PRO A 19 20.23 -12.11 21.37
C PRO A 19 20.48 -10.60 21.49
N ASP A 20 21.40 -10.06 20.67
CA ASP A 20 21.74 -8.64 20.66
C ASP A 20 20.71 -7.83 19.87
N GLU A 21 20.07 -6.88 20.55
CA GLU A 21 19.08 -5.99 19.96
C GLU A 21 19.63 -5.10 18.84
N THR A 22 20.92 -4.76 18.89
CA THR A 22 21.55 -3.91 17.87
C THR A 22 21.77 -4.68 16.57
N ILE A 23 22.09 -5.97 16.65
CA ILE A 23 22.22 -6.86 15.49
C ILE A 23 20.84 -7.07 14.87
N ARG A 24 19.82 -7.38 15.67
CA ARG A 24 18.44 -7.51 15.17
C ARG A 24 17.97 -6.25 14.46
N ALA A 25 18.22 -5.08 15.04
CA ALA A 25 17.82 -3.81 14.44
C ALA A 25 18.54 -3.50 13.13
N LYS A 26 19.85 -3.79 13.04
CA LYS A 26 20.61 -3.64 11.79
C LYS A 26 20.09 -4.57 10.70
N ALA A 27 19.72 -5.81 11.05
CA ALA A 27 19.13 -6.75 10.11
C ALA A 27 17.79 -6.23 9.55
N ILE A 28 16.92 -5.70 10.41
CA ILE A 28 15.66 -5.10 9.97
C ILE A 28 15.91 -3.88 9.07
N HIS A 29 16.88 -3.02 9.42
CA HIS A 29 17.26 -1.87 8.60
C HIS A 29 17.78 -2.27 7.21
N ALA A 30 18.62 -3.31 7.14
CA ALA A 30 19.14 -3.85 5.89
C ALA A 30 18.04 -4.43 4.99
N ALA A 31 16.90 -4.81 5.56
CA ALA A 31 15.71 -5.24 4.82
C ALA A 31 14.72 -4.10 4.55
N CYS A 32 15.05 -2.86 4.89
CA CYS A 32 14.21 -1.69 4.61
C CYS A 32 14.06 -1.48 3.10
N PRO A 33 12.84 -1.21 2.59
CA PRO A 33 12.63 -0.79 1.21
C PRO A 33 13.48 0.41 0.80
N CYS A 34 13.79 1.28 1.76
CA CYS A 34 14.63 2.46 1.59
C CYS A 34 16.09 2.13 1.24
N GLU A 35 16.60 0.96 1.66
CA GLU A 35 18.00 0.55 1.43
C GLU A 35 18.11 -0.58 0.39
N ALA A 36 17.31 -1.64 0.53
CA ALA A 36 17.42 -2.86 -0.29
C ALA A 36 16.33 -2.99 -1.36
N GLY A 37 15.37 -2.07 -1.40
CA GLY A 37 14.24 -2.11 -2.33
C GLY A 37 13.08 -3.01 -1.88
N MET A 38 11.95 -2.87 -2.56
CA MET A 38 10.67 -3.51 -2.18
C MET A 38 10.70 -5.05 -2.26
N GLU A 39 11.42 -5.63 -3.21
CA GLU A 39 11.43 -7.09 -3.43
C GLU A 39 11.98 -7.88 -2.24
N LEU A 40 12.99 -7.33 -1.56
CA LEU A 40 13.60 -8.00 -0.40
C LEU A 40 12.71 -7.87 0.83
N PHE A 41 12.09 -6.71 1.02
CA PHE A 41 11.07 -6.51 2.04
C PHE A 41 9.91 -7.50 1.86
N GLU A 42 9.35 -7.60 0.66
CA GLU A 42 8.22 -8.49 0.32
C GLU A 42 8.49 -9.97 0.66
N LYS A 43 9.70 -10.45 0.38
CA LYS A 43 10.12 -11.82 0.69
C LYS A 43 10.17 -12.13 2.19
N HIS A 44 10.33 -11.10 3.03
CA HIS A 44 10.54 -11.25 4.47
C HIS A 44 9.45 -10.57 5.33
N ILE A 45 8.32 -10.16 4.74
CA ILE A 45 7.24 -9.45 5.44
C ILE A 45 6.80 -10.18 6.72
N ASP A 46 6.58 -11.49 6.64
CA ASP A 46 6.06 -12.26 7.77
C ASP A 46 7.04 -12.27 8.96
N LEU A 47 8.34 -12.37 8.66
CA LEU A 47 9.41 -12.36 9.66
C LEU A 47 9.54 -10.96 10.30
N LEU A 48 9.55 -9.92 9.47
CA LEU A 48 9.65 -8.53 9.92
C LEU A 48 8.39 -8.09 10.68
N ALA A 49 7.22 -8.63 10.35
CA ALA A 49 5.97 -8.37 11.07
C ALA A 49 6.04 -8.89 12.51
N GLY A 50 6.72 -10.01 12.73
CA GLY A 50 7.00 -10.54 14.07
C GLY A 50 7.83 -9.59 14.93
N MET A 51 8.77 -8.87 14.32
CA MET A 51 9.68 -7.94 15.01
C MET A 51 8.97 -6.71 15.60
N LYS A 52 7.74 -6.40 15.14
CA LYS A 52 6.90 -5.37 15.78
C LYS A 52 6.58 -5.68 17.24
N LYS A 53 6.69 -6.94 17.65
CA LYS A 53 6.45 -7.43 19.01
C LYS A 53 7.73 -7.82 19.74
N ASP A 54 8.91 -7.45 19.22
CA ASP A 54 10.19 -7.75 19.88
C ASP A 54 10.23 -7.14 21.30
N PRO A 55 10.86 -7.79 22.28
CA PRO A 55 11.01 -7.24 23.63
C PRO A 55 11.76 -5.91 23.66
N SER A 56 12.71 -5.68 22.75
CA SER A 56 13.49 -4.46 22.69
C SER A 56 12.67 -3.31 22.06
N PRO A 57 12.63 -2.13 22.69
CA PRO A 57 12.00 -0.95 22.10
C PRO A 57 12.69 -0.52 20.81
N LEU A 58 14.02 -0.67 20.71
CA LEU A 58 14.81 -0.26 19.56
C LEU A 58 14.44 -1.07 18.32
N VAL A 59 14.30 -2.38 18.48
CA VAL A 59 13.90 -3.28 17.39
C VAL A 59 12.48 -2.97 16.93
N ARG A 60 11.56 -2.66 17.87
CA ARG A 60 10.18 -2.28 17.53
C ARG A 60 10.11 -0.98 16.74
N THR A 61 10.89 0.05 17.10
CA THR A 61 10.87 1.33 16.38
C THR A 61 11.36 1.16 14.95
N VAL A 62 12.44 0.41 14.77
CA VAL A 62 12.98 0.11 13.44
C VAL A 62 12.00 -0.72 12.61
N ALA A 63 11.39 -1.75 13.20
CA ALA A 63 10.35 -2.52 12.53
C ALA A 63 9.18 -1.64 12.08
N LEU A 64 8.70 -0.73 12.93
CA LEU A 64 7.60 0.17 12.55
C LEU A 64 7.99 1.10 11.40
N HIS A 65 9.20 1.66 11.41
CA HIS A 65 9.72 2.50 10.33
C HIS A 65 9.72 1.76 8.99
N VAL A 66 10.25 0.53 8.95
CA VAL A 66 10.30 -0.26 7.71
C VAL A 66 8.90 -0.47 7.09
N PHE A 67 7.89 -0.72 7.91
CA PHE A 67 6.51 -0.86 7.41
C PHE A 67 5.86 0.47 7.02
N GLN A 68 6.23 1.57 7.69
CA GLN A 68 5.78 2.90 7.30
C GLN A 68 6.33 3.27 5.92
N ASP A 69 7.62 3.04 5.69
CA ASP A 69 8.28 3.31 4.41
C ASP A 69 7.71 2.45 3.28
N ALA A 70 7.47 1.16 3.55
CA ALA A 70 6.80 0.28 2.60
C ALA A 70 5.38 0.78 2.24
N PHE A 71 4.66 1.31 3.23
CA PHE A 71 3.32 1.87 3.01
C PHE A 71 3.36 3.16 2.20
N GLU A 72 4.30 4.07 2.50
CA GLU A 72 4.49 5.32 1.77
C GLU A 72 4.81 5.05 0.29
N GLY A 73 5.72 4.12 0.00
CA GLY A 73 6.04 3.73 -1.37
C GLY A 73 4.86 3.15 -2.17
N ILE A 74 3.90 2.50 -1.49
CA ILE A 74 2.66 2.01 -2.12
C ILE A 74 1.65 3.16 -2.27
N CYS A 75 1.57 4.04 -1.27
CA CYS A 75 0.53 5.05 -1.16
C CYS A 75 0.80 6.36 -1.91
N ASP A 76 2.02 6.60 -2.38
CA ASP A 76 2.38 7.73 -3.26
C ASP A 76 1.49 7.82 -4.54
N SER A 77 0.81 6.73 -4.89
CA SER A 77 -0.10 6.65 -6.03
C SER A 77 -1.55 7.08 -5.75
N PHE A 78 -1.95 7.28 -4.48
CA PHE A 78 -3.31 7.68 -4.14
C PHE A 78 -3.39 9.20 -3.92
N PRO A 79 -4.34 9.91 -4.56
CA PRO A 79 -4.55 11.33 -4.31
C PRO A 79 -5.05 11.54 -2.89
N THR A 80 -4.15 11.86 -1.96
CA THR A 80 -4.45 12.04 -0.54
C THR A 80 -5.04 13.41 -0.23
N SER A 81 -4.96 14.37 -1.16
CA SER A 81 -5.61 15.67 -1.00
C SER A 81 -7.01 15.69 -1.62
N ARG A 82 -7.97 16.26 -0.88
CA ARG A 82 -9.35 16.51 -1.38
C ARG A 82 -9.35 17.29 -2.69
N ALA A 83 -8.39 18.20 -2.87
CA ALA A 83 -8.22 19.00 -4.07
C ALA A 83 -7.86 18.14 -5.28
N GLU A 84 -6.89 17.23 -5.16
CA GLU A 84 -6.52 16.29 -6.22
C GLU A 84 -7.67 15.36 -6.57
N THR A 85 -8.40 14.84 -5.58
CA THR A 85 -9.59 14.01 -5.84
C THR A 85 -10.63 14.78 -6.66
N THR A 86 -10.92 16.03 -6.31
CA THR A 86 -11.87 16.86 -7.07
C THR A 86 -11.37 17.20 -8.46
N ASN A 87 -10.08 17.48 -8.60
CA ASN A 87 -9.46 17.78 -9.89
C ASN A 87 -9.51 16.58 -10.82
N GLU A 88 -9.28 15.37 -10.30
CA GLU A 88 -9.40 14.13 -11.06
C GLU A 88 -10.85 13.89 -11.51
N ILE A 89 -11.84 14.04 -10.61
CA ILE A 89 -13.27 13.94 -10.97
C ILE A 89 -13.64 14.96 -12.06
N LEU A 90 -13.13 16.19 -11.97
CA LEU A 90 -13.38 17.23 -12.96
C LEU A 90 -12.69 16.93 -14.30
N ARG A 91 -11.48 16.38 -14.31
CA ARG A 91 -10.77 15.93 -15.52
C ARG A 91 -11.55 14.83 -16.23
N THR A 92 -11.96 13.78 -15.52
CA THR A 92 -12.75 12.67 -16.06
C THR A 92 -14.09 13.15 -16.64
N ARG A 93 -14.79 14.05 -15.94
CA ARG A 93 -16.04 14.66 -16.43
C ARG A 93 -15.86 15.56 -17.66
N ARG A 94 -14.74 16.26 -17.77
CA ARG A 94 -14.43 17.09 -18.96
C ARG A 94 -14.13 16.21 -20.17
N GLN A 95 -13.36 15.14 -19.99
CA GLN A 95 -13.05 14.18 -21.06
C GLN A 95 -14.31 13.46 -21.57
N SER A 96 -15.23 13.07 -20.68
CA SER A 96 -16.47 12.40 -21.08
C SER A 96 -17.45 13.30 -21.85
N ARG A 97 -17.35 14.63 -21.69
CA ARG A 97 -18.22 15.58 -22.42
C ARG A 97 -17.86 15.72 -23.91
N PHE A 98 -16.63 15.37 -24.30
CA PHE A 98 -16.15 15.52 -25.67
C PHE A 98 -15.84 14.19 -26.37
N LYS A 99 -16.03 13.04 -25.71
CA LYS A 99 -16.09 11.75 -26.40
C LYS A 99 -17.38 11.70 -27.22
N ARG A 100 -17.30 12.12 -28.49
CA ARG A 100 -18.24 11.70 -29.54
C ARG A 100 -18.15 10.18 -29.59
N GLU A 101 -19.28 9.50 -29.44
CA GLU A 101 -19.38 8.03 -29.45
C GLU A 101 -18.64 7.46 -30.67
N GLU A 102 -17.47 6.87 -30.46
CA GLU A 102 -17.10 5.69 -31.24
C GLU A 102 -17.76 4.52 -30.54
N VAL A 103 -18.82 4.03 -31.18
CA VAL A 103 -19.63 2.90 -30.73
C VAL A 103 -18.76 1.65 -30.82
N GLU A 104 -18.21 1.21 -29.71
CA GLU A 104 -17.82 -0.19 -29.52
C GLU A 104 -18.78 -0.84 -28.51
N THR A 105 -19.60 -1.73 -29.08
CA THR A 105 -20.58 -2.57 -28.42
C THR A 105 -19.90 -3.59 -27.51
N THR A 106 -19.97 -3.41 -26.19
CA THR A 106 -19.96 -4.54 -25.26
C THR A 106 -20.97 -4.30 -24.15
N GLU A 107 -22.13 -4.89 -24.37
CA GLU A 107 -23.02 -5.52 -23.40
C GLU A 107 -22.59 -5.38 -21.93
N ASN A 108 -23.32 -4.54 -21.18
CA ASN A 108 -23.87 -4.84 -19.85
C ASN A 108 -24.23 -3.54 -19.10
N LYS A 109 -25.53 -3.22 -19.05
CA LYS A 109 -26.27 -2.56 -17.95
C LYS A 109 -27.74 -2.41 -18.38
N PRO A 110 -28.74 -2.59 -17.48
CA PRO A 110 -28.80 -1.75 -16.28
C PRO A 110 -29.31 -2.41 -14.98
N LEU A 111 -28.60 -2.17 -13.87
CA LEU A 111 -29.06 -2.40 -12.49
C LEU A 111 -29.53 -1.09 -11.79
N LEU A 112 -29.91 -0.07 -12.56
CA LEU A 112 -30.29 1.25 -12.01
C LEU A 112 -31.78 1.59 -12.13
N GLU A 113 -32.61 0.68 -12.63
CA GLU A 113 -34.06 0.94 -12.78
C GLU A 113 -34.86 0.74 -11.49
N ASN A 114 -34.28 0.08 -10.47
CA ASN A 114 -35.02 -0.28 -9.26
C ASN A 114 -35.24 0.86 -8.24
N LYS A 115 -34.56 2.00 -8.36
CA LYS A 115 -34.72 3.10 -7.36
C LYS A 115 -35.90 4.02 -7.62
N ARG A 116 -36.47 4.05 -8.83
CA ARG A 116 -37.62 4.92 -9.15
C ARG A 116 -38.96 4.30 -8.76
N ARG A 117 -39.06 2.98 -8.69
CA ARG A 117 -40.31 2.26 -8.38
C ARG A 117 -40.67 2.29 -6.88
N VAL A 118 -39.66 2.22 -6.01
CA VAL A 118 -39.88 2.23 -4.54
C VAL A 118 -40.41 3.59 -4.04
N ARG A 119 -40.07 4.70 -4.71
CA ARG A 119 -40.57 6.03 -4.32
C ARG A 119 -42.05 6.26 -4.66
N ARG A 120 -42.62 5.57 -5.67
CA ARG A 120 -44.04 5.73 -6.02
C ARG A 120 -44.98 4.99 -5.09
N LEU A 121 -44.56 3.86 -4.52
CA LEU A 121 -45.40 3.05 -3.62
C LEU A 121 -45.51 3.62 -2.21
N ARG A 122 -44.62 4.53 -1.80
CA ARG A 122 -44.65 5.15 -0.47
C ARG A 122 -45.62 6.33 -0.35
N ASN A 123 -46.10 6.87 -1.48
CA ASN A 123 -47.02 8.01 -1.51
C ASN A 123 -48.49 7.61 -1.75
N GLN A 124 -48.83 6.32 -1.58
CA GLN A 124 -50.21 5.81 -1.71
C GLN A 124 -50.73 5.15 -0.41
N ARG A 125 -50.14 5.47 0.75
CA ARG A 125 -50.69 5.11 2.07
C ARG A 125 -50.92 6.35 2.89
#